data_AF-A0A1P6BMH1-F1
#
_entry.id   AF-A0A1P6BMH1-F1
#
_cell.length_a   1.000
_cell.length_b   1.000
_cell.length_c   1.000
_cell.angle_alpha   90.00
_cell.angle_beta   90.00
_cell.angle_gamma   90.00
#
_symmetry.space_group_name_H-M   'P 1'
#
loop_
_entity.id
_entity.type
_entity.pdbx_description
1 polymer ?
#
loop_
_entity_poly.entity_id
_entity_poly.type
_entity_poly.pdbx_seq_one_letter_code
_entity_poly.pdbx_strand_id
1 'polypeptide(L)'
;MQFAKALIEVKKLATGYYIGGIILSFTFFVLKITVGVCALVFDECGLDRREHEIMIFLAIMVFYKNRKAANWMHCLANMFLFCKLANIFLFLRADLIAGVVYICVCLIHSVFYPEPVCAESERTLIYNNTELYVSLDIFFLIY
;
A
#
# COMPACT_ATOMS: atom_id res chain seq x y z
N MET A 1 -20.04 11.96 -21.10
CA MET A 1 -19.09 10.98 -21.69
C MET A 1 -17.66 11.10 -21.16
N GLN A 2 -17.10 12.30 -20.99
CA GLN A 2 -15.74 12.54 -20.44
C GLN A 2 -15.51 11.92 -19.04
N PHE A 3 -16.45 12.12 -18.11
CA PHE A 3 -16.35 11.60 -16.73
C PHE A 3 -16.32 10.07 -16.62
N ALA A 4 -17.04 9.37 -17.48
CA ALA A 4 -17.05 7.90 -17.49
C ALA A 4 -15.69 7.34 -17.92
N LYS A 5 -15.03 7.96 -18.91
CA LYS A 5 -13.68 7.58 -19.33
C LYS A 5 -12.66 7.83 -18.22
N ALA A 6 -12.72 8.99 -17.57
CA ALA A 6 -11.85 9.29 -16.42
C ALA A 6 -12.05 8.29 -15.27
N LEU A 7 -13.28 7.89 -14.96
CA LEU A 7 -13.57 6.92 -13.90
C LEU A 7 -13.03 5.52 -14.22
N ILE A 8 -13.06 5.11 -15.49
CA ILE A 8 -12.53 3.82 -15.95
C ILE A 8 -11.00 3.80 -15.83
N GLU A 9 -10.32 4.86 -16.28
CA GLU A 9 -8.86 4.97 -16.16
C GLU A 9 -8.42 4.99 -14.69
N VAL A 10 -9.09 5.77 -13.83
CA VAL A 10 -8.82 5.81 -12.38
C VAL A 10 -9.03 4.45 -11.73
N LYS A 11 -10.10 3.73 -12.06
CA LYS A 11 -10.31 2.35 -11.57
C LYS A 11 -9.19 1.42 -12.02
N LYS A 12 -8.75 1.52 -13.27
CA LYS A 12 -7.68 0.69 -13.84
C LYS A 12 -6.33 0.96 -13.16
N LEU A 13 -6.03 2.24 -12.91
CA LEU A 13 -4.85 2.68 -12.15
C LEU A 13 -4.90 2.21 -10.69
N ALA A 14 -6.05 2.35 -10.02
CA ALA A 14 -6.23 1.86 -8.66
C ALA A 14 -6.04 0.34 -8.59
N THR A 15 -6.71 -0.43 -9.46
CA THR A 15 -6.53 -1.89 -9.55
C THR A 15 -5.08 -2.28 -9.84
N GLY A 16 -4.38 -1.54 -10.71
CA GLY A 16 -2.95 -1.74 -10.98
C GLY A 16 -2.07 -1.51 -9.75
N TYR A 17 -2.32 -0.45 -8.97
CA TYR A 17 -1.62 -0.18 -7.71
C TYR A 17 -1.80 -1.32 -6.69
N TYR A 18 -3.03 -1.84 -6.55
CA TYR A 18 -3.30 -2.98 -5.66
C TYR A 18 -2.58 -4.25 -6.11
N ILE A 19 -2.67 -4.59 -7.40
CA ILE A 19 -2.05 -5.80 -7.96
C ILE A 19 -0.52 -5.73 -7.84
N GLY A 20 0.06 -4.59 -8.19
CA GLY A 20 1.50 -4.38 -8.06
C GLY A 20 1.97 -4.43 -6.61
N GLY A 21 1.24 -3.82 -5.67
CA GLY A 21 1.52 -3.92 -4.24
C GLY A 21 1.53 -5.37 -3.71
N ILE A 22 0.61 -6.20 -4.18
CA ILE A 22 0.56 -7.64 -3.87
C ILE A 22 1.80 -8.35 -4.44
N ILE A 23 2.10 -8.16 -5.72
CA ILE A 23 3.25 -8.80 -6.40
C ILE A 23 4.56 -8.42 -5.69
N LEU A 24 4.77 -7.14 -5.42
CA LEU A 24 5.95 -6.65 -4.70
C LEU A 24 6.05 -7.25 -3.30
N SER A 25 4.91 -7.47 -2.62
CA SER A 25 4.88 -8.11 -1.29
C SER A 25 5.33 -9.57 -1.35
N PHE A 26 4.92 -10.33 -2.37
CA PHE A 26 5.25 -11.74 -2.53
C PHE A 26 6.59 -12.02 -3.21
N THR A 27 7.21 -11.01 -3.83
CA THR A 27 8.43 -11.17 -4.63
C THR A 27 9.56 -11.84 -3.84
N PHE A 28 9.86 -11.40 -2.61
CA PHE A 28 10.91 -12.00 -1.77
C PHE A 28 10.63 -13.49 -1.49
N PHE A 29 9.38 -13.83 -1.15
CA PHE A 29 8.96 -15.20 -0.88
C PHE A 29 9.14 -16.10 -2.10
N VAL A 30 8.72 -15.64 -3.29
CA VAL A 30 8.84 -16.40 -4.55
C VAL A 30 10.30 -16.62 -4.93
N LEU A 31 11.17 -15.61 -4.74
CA LEU A 31 12.59 -15.71 -5.03
C LEU A 31 13.30 -16.75 -4.15
N LYS A 32 12.99 -16.79 -2.86
CA LYS A 32 13.59 -17.75 -1.92
C LYS A 32 12.97 -19.15 -1.99
N ILE A 33 11.70 -19.30 -2.37
CA ILE A 33 11.04 -20.62 -2.51
C ILE A 33 11.39 -21.31 -3.83
N THR A 34 11.70 -20.55 -4.87
CA THR A 34 12.01 -21.09 -6.20
C THR A 34 13.50 -21.41 -6.28
N VAL A 35 13.86 -22.66 -6.01
CA VAL A 35 15.26 -23.15 -5.99
C VAL A 35 16.06 -22.73 -7.24
N GLY A 36 15.44 -22.70 -8.42
CA GLY A 36 16.10 -22.31 -9.66
C GLY A 36 16.47 -20.83 -9.77
N VAL A 37 15.66 -19.93 -9.21
CA VAL A 37 15.95 -18.48 -9.21
C VAL A 37 16.85 -18.12 -8.04
N CYS A 38 16.65 -18.81 -6.92
CA CYS A 38 17.44 -18.70 -5.71
C CYS A 38 18.93 -18.96 -5.99
N ALA A 39 19.28 -20.07 -6.64
CA ALA A 39 20.67 -20.39 -6.99
C ALA A 39 21.31 -19.44 -8.02
N LEU A 40 20.50 -18.66 -8.74
CA LEU A 40 20.97 -17.69 -9.74
C LEU A 40 21.21 -16.31 -9.12
N VAL A 41 20.50 -15.98 -8.04
CA VAL A 41 20.52 -14.67 -7.39
C VAL A 41 21.25 -14.68 -6.03
N PHE A 42 21.22 -15.79 -5.30
CA PHE A 42 21.74 -15.95 -3.95
C PHE A 42 22.62 -17.22 -3.87
N ASP A 43 23.72 -17.15 -3.14
CA ASP A 43 24.62 -18.30 -2.92
C ASP A 43 24.00 -19.31 -1.93
N GLU A 44 23.25 -18.82 -0.92
CA GLU A 44 22.54 -19.66 0.03
C GLU A 44 21.02 -19.65 -0.18
N CYS A 45 20.51 -20.84 -0.50
CA CYS A 45 19.08 -21.04 -0.69
C CYS A 45 18.38 -21.55 0.58
N GLY A 46 17.35 -20.82 0.98
CA GLY A 46 16.61 -21.06 2.21
C GLY A 46 16.18 -19.76 2.89
N LEU A 47 15.08 -19.84 3.62
CA LEU A 47 14.61 -18.79 4.52
C LEU A 47 15.31 -18.97 5.87
N ASP A 48 16.10 -17.97 6.29
CA ASP A 48 16.69 -17.94 7.62
C ASP A 48 15.60 -17.77 8.69
N ARG A 49 15.86 -18.27 9.91
CA ARG A 49 14.93 -18.18 11.03
C ARG A 49 14.45 -16.74 11.26
N ARG A 50 15.36 -15.76 11.14
CA ARG A 50 15.06 -14.34 11.38
C ARG A 50 14.21 -13.72 10.28
N GLU A 51 14.41 -14.14 9.03
CA GLU A 51 13.60 -13.66 7.90
C GLU A 51 12.15 -14.14 8.03
N HIS A 52 11.98 -15.39 8.43
CA HIS A 52 10.68 -15.99 8.69
C HIS A 52 9.92 -15.28 9.83
N GLU A 53 10.61 -14.91 10.91
CA GLU A 53 10.02 -14.11 12.01
C GLU A 53 9.50 -12.76 11.50
N ILE A 54 10.29 -12.03 10.72
CA ILE A 54 9.89 -10.74 10.14
C ILE A 54 8.64 -10.90 9.26
N MET A 55 8.59 -11.93 8.41
CA MET A 55 7.42 -12.18 7.56
C MET A 55 6.17 -12.51 8.37
N ILE A 56 6.30 -13.29 9.45
CA ILE A 56 5.17 -13.57 10.36
C ILE A 56 4.68 -12.29 11.03
N PHE A 57 5.59 -11.46 11.55
CA PHE A 57 5.22 -10.18 12.16
C PHE A 57 4.46 -9.29 11.17
N LEU A 58 4.93 -9.24 9.93
CA LEU A 58 4.28 -8.53 8.84
C LEU A 58 2.88 -9.07 8.59
N ALA A 59 2.72 -10.39 8.42
CA ALA A 59 1.42 -11.02 8.19
C ALA A 59 0.43 -10.72 9.33
N ILE A 60 0.86 -10.80 10.59
CA ILE A 60 0.02 -10.46 11.74
C ILE A 60 -0.39 -8.98 11.72
N MET A 61 0.53 -8.06 11.40
CA MET A 61 0.24 -6.62 11.30
C MET A 61 -0.81 -6.34 10.20
N VAL A 62 -0.66 -7.02 9.06
CA VAL A 62 -1.60 -6.99 7.94
C VAL A 62 -2.99 -7.44 8.39
N PHE A 63 -3.10 -8.61 9.03
CA PHE A 63 -4.38 -9.13 9.51
C PHE A 63 -5.02 -8.22 10.56
N TYR A 64 -4.21 -7.66 11.48
CA TYR A 64 -4.71 -6.77 12.53
C TYR A 64 -5.28 -5.47 11.97
N LYS A 65 -4.59 -4.84 11.02
CA LYS A 65 -5.05 -3.61 10.34
C LYS A 65 -6.32 -3.82 9.53
N ASN A 66 -6.53 -5.02 8.95
CA ASN A 66 -7.74 -5.34 8.19
C ASN A 66 -9.00 -5.46 9.06
N ARG A 67 -8.88 -5.73 10.37
CA ARG A 67 -10.06 -6.00 11.21
C ARG A 67 -10.92 -4.77 11.57
N LYS A 68 -10.41 -3.54 11.43
CA LYS A 68 -11.10 -2.30 11.87
C LYS A 68 -11.29 -1.23 10.79
N ALA A 69 -11.03 -1.53 9.52
CA ALA A 69 -11.05 -0.51 8.48
C ALA A 69 -12.48 -0.14 8.05
N ALA A 70 -12.96 1.05 8.43
CA ALA A 70 -14.17 1.65 7.85
C ALA A 70 -13.94 2.10 6.38
N ASN A 71 -12.69 2.42 6.03
CA ASN A 71 -12.23 2.68 4.66
C ASN A 71 -11.06 1.74 4.31
N TRP A 72 -11.39 0.58 3.75
CA TRP A 72 -10.45 -0.50 3.41
C TRP A 72 -9.34 -0.05 2.45
N MET A 73 -9.64 0.93 1.59
CA MET A 73 -8.72 1.33 0.52
C MET A 73 -7.45 2.00 1.07
N HIS A 74 -7.62 2.99 1.95
CA HIS A 74 -6.50 3.70 2.58
C HIS A 74 -5.70 2.81 3.53
N CYS A 75 -6.37 1.88 4.21
CA CYS A 75 -5.69 0.92 5.07
C CYS A 75 -4.72 0.04 4.29
N LEU A 76 -5.16 -0.48 3.13
CA LEU A 76 -4.30 -1.32 2.28
C LEU A 76 -3.14 -0.55 1.66
N ALA A 77 -3.34 0.69 1.20
CA ALA A 77 -2.26 1.49 0.61
C ALA A 77 -1.12 1.68 1.63
N ASN A 78 -1.47 2.07 2.85
CA ASN A 78 -0.49 2.24 3.92
C ASN A 78 0.16 0.90 4.30
N MET A 79 -0.59 -0.20 4.27
CA MET A 79 -0.06 -1.55 4.52
C MET A 79 0.97 -1.97 3.46
N PHE A 80 0.73 -1.69 2.18
CA PHE A 80 1.69 -2.02 1.11
C PHE A 80 3.00 -1.24 1.24
N LEU A 81 2.97 -0.01 1.74
CA LEU A 81 4.19 0.73 2.07
C LEU A 81 5.03 0.02 3.15
N PHE A 82 4.40 -0.43 4.24
CA PHE A 82 5.09 -1.20 5.28
C PHE A 82 5.66 -2.51 4.72
N CYS A 83 4.90 -3.22 3.87
CA CYS A 83 5.39 -4.42 3.19
C CYS A 83 6.61 -4.14 2.32
N LYS A 84 6.57 -3.06 1.50
CA LYS A 84 7.70 -2.67 0.65
C LYS A 84 8.95 -2.37 1.47
N LEU A 85 8.84 -1.59 2.54
CA LEU A 85 9.98 -1.25 3.41
C LEU A 85 10.59 -2.50 4.07
N ALA A 86 9.75 -3.40 4.57
CA ALA A 86 10.22 -4.64 5.17
C ALA A 86 10.89 -5.57 4.13
N ASN A 87 10.34 -5.65 2.92
CA ASN A 87 10.98 -6.40 1.82
C ASN A 87 12.31 -5.79 1.41
N ILE A 88 12.43 -4.46 1.32
CA ILE A 88 13.71 -3.78 1.08
C ILE A 88 14.73 -4.16 2.15
N PHE A 89 14.32 -4.13 3.42
CA PHE A 89 15.19 -4.52 4.54
C PHE A 89 15.63 -5.98 4.47
N LEU A 90 14.70 -6.89 4.15
CA LEU A 90 14.99 -8.33 3.96
C LEU A 90 15.99 -8.54 2.83
N PHE A 91 15.78 -7.92 1.66
CA PHE A 91 16.70 -8.05 0.54
C PHE A 91 18.08 -7.47 0.84
N LEU A 92 18.17 -6.26 1.43
CA LEU A 92 19.46 -5.65 1.79
C LEU A 92 20.24 -6.51 2.79
N ARG A 93 19.54 -7.23 3.67
CA ARG A 93 20.15 -8.16 4.62
C ARG A 93 20.62 -9.45 3.97
N ALA A 94 19.84 -9.99 3.02
CA ALA A 94 20.19 -11.21 2.32
C ALA A 94 21.35 -10.98 1.33
N ASP A 95 21.22 -9.99 0.44
CA ASP A 95 22.26 -9.57 -0.48
C ASP A 95 22.08 -8.10 -0.88
N LEU A 96 23.14 -7.30 -0.72
CA LEU A 96 23.10 -5.87 -1.01
C LEU A 96 22.69 -5.59 -2.47
N ILE A 97 23.20 -6.38 -3.41
CA ILE A 97 22.95 -6.22 -4.85
C ILE A 97 21.47 -6.48 -5.18
N ALA A 98 20.92 -7.59 -4.69
CA ALA A 98 19.51 -7.93 -4.87
C ALA A 98 18.58 -6.88 -4.22
N GLY A 99 18.99 -6.34 -3.06
CA GLY A 99 18.31 -5.20 -2.42
C GLY A 99 18.27 -3.95 -3.28
N VAL A 100 19.39 -3.56 -3.89
CA VAL A 100 19.42 -2.40 -4.79
C VAL A 100 18.51 -2.60 -6.00
N VAL A 101 18.53 -3.78 -6.62
CA VAL A 101 17.65 -4.12 -7.74
C VAL A 101 16.17 -4.01 -7.33
N TYR A 102 15.80 -4.55 -6.17
CA TYR A 102 14.43 -4.47 -5.65
C TYR A 102 14.00 -3.03 -5.35
N ILE A 103 14.90 -2.20 -4.82
CA ILE A 103 14.64 -0.76 -4.61
C ILE A 103 14.36 -0.06 -5.94
N CYS A 104 15.14 -0.34 -6.99
CA CYS A 104 14.89 0.21 -8.32
C CYS A 104 13.50 -0.17 -8.86
N VAL A 105 13.09 -1.44 -8.71
CA VAL A 105 11.75 -1.89 -9.10
C VAL A 105 10.66 -1.19 -8.28
N CYS A 106 10.88 -1.02 -6.98
CA CYS A 106 9.97 -0.26 -6.11
C CYS A 106 9.82 1.19 -6.58
N LEU A 107 10.91 1.86 -6.95
CA LEU A 107 10.89 3.23 -7.45
C LEU A 107 10.16 3.35 -8.78
N ILE A 108 10.44 2.46 -9.74
CA ILE A 108 9.73 2.41 -11.03
C ILE A 108 8.22 2.24 -10.78
N HIS A 109 7.84 1.34 -9.88
CA HIS A 109 6.44 1.14 -9.53
C HIS A 109 5.82 2.38 -8.87
N SER A 110 6.53 3.06 -7.97
CA SER A 110 6.02 4.28 -7.31
C SER A 110 5.90 5.47 -8.25
N VAL A 111 6.74 5.55 -9.30
CA VAL A 111 6.63 6.56 -10.36
C VAL A 111 5.44 6.26 -11.28
N PHE A 112 5.23 4.99 -11.63
CA PHE A 112 4.16 4.58 -12.54
C PHE A 112 2.78 4.64 -11.90
N TYR A 113 2.71 4.30 -10.61
CA TYR A 113 1.52 4.38 -9.79
C TYR A 113 1.80 5.40 -8.68
N PRO A 114 1.63 6.71 -8.96
CA PRO A 114 1.69 7.69 -7.90
C PRO A 114 0.71 7.25 -6.81
N GLU A 115 1.20 7.22 -5.57
CA GLU A 115 0.37 6.95 -4.41
C GLU A 115 -0.89 7.80 -4.54
N PRO A 116 -2.10 7.25 -4.34
CA PRO A 116 -3.28 8.08 -4.20
C PRO A 116 -3.09 8.88 -2.91
N VAL A 117 -2.28 9.95 -3.00
CA VAL A 117 -2.25 11.06 -2.08
C VAL A 117 -3.71 11.43 -2.03
N CYS A 118 -4.28 11.29 -0.85
CA CYS A 118 -5.60 11.78 -0.61
C CYS A 118 -5.63 13.18 -1.20
N ALA A 119 -6.38 13.36 -2.29
CA ALA A 119 -7.37 14.41 -2.27
C ALA A 119 -8.07 14.18 -0.94
N GLU A 120 -7.58 14.88 0.08
CA GLU A 120 -8.26 15.09 1.33
C GLU A 120 -9.68 15.37 0.90
N SER A 121 -10.53 14.37 1.08
CA SER A 121 -11.91 14.50 0.72
C SER A 121 -12.47 15.50 1.72
N GLU A 122 -12.43 16.78 1.32
CA GLU A 122 -13.21 17.90 1.86
C GLU A 122 -14.71 17.56 2.01
N ARG A 123 -15.17 16.37 1.60
CA ARG A 123 -16.54 15.88 1.82
C ARG A 123 -16.86 15.42 3.24
N THR A 124 -15.96 15.51 4.23
CA THR A 124 -16.38 15.47 5.64
C THR A 124 -16.47 16.86 6.29
N LEU A 125 -16.04 17.93 5.61
CA LEU A 125 -16.21 19.31 6.10
C LEU A 125 -17.43 20.04 5.51
N ILE A 126 -18.14 19.48 4.53
CA ILE A 126 -19.39 20.11 4.05
C ILE A 126 -20.61 19.68 4.89
N TYR A 127 -20.57 18.56 5.61
CA TYR A 127 -21.71 18.18 6.47
C TYR A 127 -21.72 18.91 7.83
N ASN A 128 -20.58 19.44 8.29
CA ASN A 128 -20.53 20.16 9.57
C ASN A 128 -20.78 21.67 9.42
N ASN A 129 -20.59 22.25 8.24
CA ASN A 129 -20.84 23.68 8.02
C ASN A 129 -22.30 23.98 7.64
N THR A 130 -22.98 23.07 6.93
CA THR A 130 -24.37 23.32 6.50
C THR A 130 -25.36 23.22 7.66
N GLU A 131 -25.14 22.30 8.61
CA GLU A 131 -25.93 22.17 9.85
C GLU A 131 -25.65 23.32 10.85
N LEU A 132 -24.44 23.91 10.80
CA LEU A 132 -24.08 25.06 11.64
C LEU A 132 -24.78 26.35 11.17
N TYR A 133 -24.91 26.56 9.85
CA TYR A 133 -25.60 27.73 9.30
C TYR A 133 -27.11 27.68 9.53
N VAL A 134 -27.74 26.52 9.40
CA VAL A 134 -29.18 26.36 9.73
C VAL A 134 -29.43 26.64 11.22
N SER A 135 -28.51 26.23 12.10
CA SER A 135 -28.62 26.53 13.53
C SER A 135 -28.39 28.01 13.86
N LEU A 136 -27.54 28.71 13.11
CA LEU A 136 -27.28 30.15 13.30
C LEU A 136 -28.44 31.03 12.78
N ASP A 137 -29.08 30.64 11.67
CA ASP A 137 -30.23 31.35 11.08
C ASP A 137 -31.47 31.26 11.99
N ILE A 138 -31.69 30.09 12.62
CA ILE A 138 -32.78 29.90 13.60
C ILE A 138 -32.53 30.75 14.87
N PHE A 139 -31.29 30.93 15.30
CA PHE A 139 -30.97 31.75 16.47
C PHE A 139 -31.17 33.26 16.22
N PHE A 140 -30.98 33.73 14.99
CA PHE A 140 -31.20 35.13 14.61
C PHE A 140 -32.68 35.47 14.33
N LEU A 141 -33.54 34.46 14.17
CA LEU A 141 -35.01 34.63 14.02
C LEU A 141 -35.77 34.64 15.36
N ILE A 142 -35.11 34.28 16.47
CA ILE A 142 -35.72 34.17 17.81
C ILE A 142 -35.32 35.33 18.74
N TYR A 143 -34.39 36.20 18.34
CA TYR A 143 -33.96 37.41 19.07
C TYR A 143 -34.18 38.67 18.24
#